data_AF-A0AAV6IA67-F1
#
_entry.id   AF-A0AAV6IA67-F1
#
_cell.length_a   1.000
_cell.length_b   1.000
_cell.length_c   1.000
_cell.angle_alpha   90.00
_cell.angle_beta   90.00
_cell.angle_gamma   90.00
#
_symmetry.space_group_name_H-M   'P 1'
#
loop_
_entity.id
_entity.type
_entity.pdbx_description
1 polymer ?
#
loop_
_entity_poly.entity_id
_entity_poly.type
_entity_poly.pdbx_seq_one_letter_code
_entity_poly.pdbx_strand_id
1 'polypeptide(L)'
;MATPGSSSSSSAAAAEKSAFVLVENLKHEFEWYAFNISDDVEVNKPPPSILHYSIWKDFHQDHGSKAVVKFKPPSATVKIEEEELGHCWAILGLEDNKKKTIYRICFEDQMFQLTEDKAVVKSVGRLSRADVLTSDPTGKTMWESLDSMPNYLSYLNAHIVPLSDKVYCLGGLTEVNHDQSPWAMSYDRRLEAWQCLPDPPRLPKGGLVDGIFSTSATLGIGSTSSTAPRLCIVVGLPQQGLIQFYYADTGEWVEEEFRCCRFFHPKDLCGKPVAVGNTLYWYVVGTKLLGGYDLQTKTWSVGHIAIHDDWDYVKDDNGYKDPPPSLAHIGGDMFCLLWVSPQVPIQIMDISRIHCMKFRVTAAATNGCPDEGIIPVEATILSCQYYFISGGSKTYCDGLVV
;
A
#
# COMPACT_ATOMS: atom_id res chain seq x y z
N MET A 1 52.32 9.69 -31.54
CA MET A 1 51.93 9.17 -30.21
C MET A 1 51.06 10.22 -29.56
N ALA A 2 49.75 9.98 -29.54
CA ALA A 2 48.79 10.80 -28.82
C ALA A 2 48.20 9.93 -27.71
N THR A 3 48.26 10.42 -26.48
CA THR A 3 47.64 9.81 -25.31
C THR A 3 46.12 10.07 -25.33
N PRO A 4 45.27 9.07 -25.02
CA PRO A 4 43.84 9.29 -24.93
C PRO A 4 43.46 9.88 -23.56
N GLY A 5 42.60 10.90 -23.60
CA GLY A 5 42.03 11.53 -22.42
C GLY A 5 41.06 10.61 -21.69
N SER A 6 41.21 10.53 -20.38
CA SER A 6 40.30 9.87 -19.46
C SER A 6 39.04 10.69 -19.27
N SER A 7 37.91 10.23 -19.81
CA SER A 7 36.59 10.71 -19.46
C SER A 7 36.15 10.09 -18.13
N SER A 8 36.19 10.87 -17.06
CA SER A 8 35.60 10.51 -15.77
C SER A 8 34.07 10.59 -15.86
N SER A 9 33.40 9.43 -15.93
CA SER A 9 31.97 9.33 -15.71
C SER A 9 31.68 9.54 -14.23
N SER A 10 31.12 10.70 -13.87
CA SER A 10 30.58 10.95 -12.55
C SER A 10 29.36 10.05 -12.32
N SER A 11 29.52 9.00 -11.52
CA SER A 11 28.40 8.23 -10.97
C SER A 11 27.61 9.14 -10.05
N ALA A 12 26.42 9.58 -10.46
CA ALA A 12 25.46 10.17 -9.55
C ALA A 12 25.15 9.11 -8.47
N ALA A 13 25.37 9.44 -7.20
CA ALA A 13 25.02 8.57 -6.09
C ALA A 13 23.52 8.24 -6.18
N ALA A 14 23.18 6.96 -6.26
CA ALA A 14 21.79 6.52 -6.25
C ALA A 14 21.13 7.01 -4.94
N ALA A 15 19.97 7.64 -5.04
CA ALA A 15 19.21 8.05 -3.87
C ALA A 15 18.88 6.80 -3.04
N GLU A 16 19.24 6.80 -1.75
CA GLU A 16 18.82 5.74 -0.83
C GLU A 16 17.29 5.72 -0.76
N LYS A 17 16.70 4.54 -1.00
CA LYS A 17 15.27 4.31 -0.87
C LYS A 17 15.01 3.47 0.37
N SER A 18 13.89 3.73 1.04
CA SER A 18 13.53 3.04 2.27
C SER A 18 12.11 2.50 2.20
N ALA A 19 11.91 1.23 2.55
CA ALA A 19 10.58 0.69 2.81
C ALA A 19 10.21 0.97 4.26
N PHE A 20 8.93 1.22 4.52
CA PHE A 20 8.39 1.32 5.86
C PHE A 20 7.23 0.37 6.02
N VAL A 21 7.17 -0.32 7.16
CA VAL A 21 6.09 -1.23 7.52
C VAL A 21 5.49 -0.76 8.83
N LEU A 22 4.17 -0.60 8.86
CA LEU A 22 3.40 -0.32 10.05
C LEU A 22 2.85 -1.63 10.61
N VAL A 23 3.04 -1.83 11.90
CA VAL A 23 2.51 -2.97 12.63
C VAL A 23 1.84 -2.52 13.92
N GLU A 24 0.78 -3.21 14.29
CA GLU A 24 0.11 -3.08 15.59
C GLU A 24 0.63 -4.19 16.52
N ASN A 25 0.98 -3.85 17.76
CA ASN A 25 1.41 -4.82 18.76
C ASN A 25 0.24 -5.30 19.64
N LEU A 26 0.45 -6.30 20.51
CA LEU A 26 -0.59 -6.83 21.41
C LEU A 26 -1.15 -5.82 22.43
N LYS A 27 -0.50 -4.66 22.58
CA LYS A 27 -0.99 -3.56 23.41
C LYS A 27 -1.74 -2.51 22.59
N HIS A 28 -2.08 -2.81 21.33
CA HIS A 28 -2.68 -1.88 20.38
C HIS A 28 -1.84 -0.62 20.14
N GLU A 29 -0.52 -0.69 20.39
CA GLU A 29 0.40 0.37 19.99
C GLU A 29 0.89 0.11 18.56
N PHE A 30 0.98 1.17 17.76
CA PHE A 30 1.51 1.09 16.42
C PHE A 30 2.99 1.44 16.38
N GLU A 31 3.74 0.72 15.54
CA GLU A 31 5.17 0.89 15.38
C GLU A 31 5.57 0.84 13.91
N TRP A 32 6.43 1.77 13.50
CA TRP A 32 7.03 1.77 12.16
C TRP A 32 8.39 1.07 12.16
N TYR A 33 8.62 0.30 11.09
CA TYR A 33 9.87 -0.42 10.82
C TYR A 33 10.40 -0.02 9.45
N ALA A 34 11.67 0.39 9.39
CA ALA A 34 12.30 0.80 8.14
C ALA A 34 13.19 -0.32 7.57
N PHE A 35 13.20 -0.45 6.26
CA PHE A 35 14.10 -1.31 5.48
C PHE A 35 14.88 -0.43 4.52
N ASN A 36 16.19 -0.61 4.42
CA ASN A 36 16.95 -0.01 3.33
C ASN A 36 16.72 -0.83 2.06
N ILE A 37 16.17 -0.18 1.02
CA ILE A 37 16.01 -0.75 -0.32
C ILE A 37 17.05 -0.10 -1.22
N SER A 38 18.31 -0.45 -0.99
CA SER A 38 19.40 0.01 -1.85
C SER A 38 19.28 -0.59 -3.25
N ASP A 39 19.88 0.03 -4.26
CA ASP A 39 20.10 -0.62 -5.56
C ASP A 39 21.38 -1.49 -5.55
N ASP A 40 22.21 -1.36 -4.51
CA ASP A 40 23.35 -2.22 -4.29
C ASP A 40 22.91 -3.59 -3.72
N VAL A 41 23.09 -4.64 -4.52
CA VAL A 41 22.75 -6.01 -4.15
C VAL A 41 23.53 -6.47 -2.92
N GLU A 42 24.75 -5.97 -2.71
CA GLU A 42 25.56 -6.32 -1.53
C GLU A 42 24.97 -5.75 -0.23
N VAL A 43 24.35 -4.56 -0.29
CA VAL A 43 23.66 -3.93 0.84
C VAL A 43 22.35 -4.65 1.18
N ASN A 44 21.72 -5.28 0.20
CA ASN A 44 20.45 -6.00 0.37
C ASN A 44 20.62 -7.49 0.68
N LYS A 45 21.85 -7.99 0.84
CA LYS A 45 22.06 -9.38 1.24
C LYS A 45 21.41 -9.59 2.60
N PRO A 46 20.64 -10.67 2.79
CA PRO A 46 20.21 -11.05 4.13
C PRO A 46 21.46 -11.15 5.01
N PRO A 47 21.40 -10.72 6.29
CA PRO A 47 22.52 -10.87 7.19
C PRO A 47 23.01 -12.33 7.12
N PRO A 48 24.34 -12.56 7.09
CA PRO A 48 24.88 -13.88 6.80
C PRO A 48 24.24 -14.90 7.73
N SER A 49 23.55 -15.88 7.12
CA SER A 49 23.12 -17.06 7.86
C SER A 49 24.37 -17.72 8.41
N ILE A 50 24.39 -18.01 9.71
CA ILE A 50 25.42 -18.86 10.28
C ILE A 50 25.11 -20.29 9.82
N LEU A 51 25.51 -20.61 8.58
CA LEU A 51 26.08 -21.88 8.07
C LEU A 51 25.82 -22.07 6.56
N HIS A 52 26.91 -22.36 5.84
CA HIS A 52 26.96 -22.84 4.46
C HIS A 52 26.24 -24.20 4.28
N TYR A 53 25.47 -24.38 3.20
CA TYR A 53 25.77 -25.23 2.01
C TYR A 53 24.52 -25.44 1.12
N SER A 54 24.83 -25.84 -0.11
CA SER A 54 24.12 -25.72 -1.39
C SER A 54 23.01 -26.74 -1.73
N ILE A 55 22.31 -26.41 -2.84
CA ILE A 55 21.54 -27.24 -3.80
C ILE A 55 20.02 -27.36 -3.48
N TRP A 56 19.22 -26.61 -4.26
CA TRP A 56 17.76 -26.70 -4.43
C TRP A 56 16.94 -26.83 -3.14
N LYS A 57 16.97 -25.82 -2.28
CA LYS A 57 16.12 -25.73 -1.09
C LYS A 57 15.26 -24.47 -1.14
N ASP A 58 14.02 -24.61 -0.65
CA ASP A 58 13.08 -23.51 -0.39
C ASP A 58 13.82 -22.33 0.23
N PHE A 59 13.49 -21.12 -0.23
CA PHE A 59 14.31 -19.93 -0.09
C PHE A 59 14.74 -19.60 1.36
N HIS A 60 14.10 -20.15 2.40
CA HIS A 60 14.63 -20.23 3.77
C HIS A 60 14.03 -21.44 4.55
N GLN A 61 14.61 -22.64 4.45
CA GLN A 61 14.36 -23.65 5.50
C GLN A 61 15.23 -23.33 6.73
N ASP A 62 14.63 -22.63 7.70
CA ASP A 62 15.21 -22.39 9.02
C ASP A 62 15.32 -23.72 9.80
N HIS A 63 16.42 -24.44 9.60
CA HIS A 63 16.71 -25.62 10.42
C HIS A 63 17.16 -25.19 11.82
N GLY A 64 16.21 -25.13 12.76
CA GLY A 64 16.37 -25.52 14.17
C GLY A 64 17.52 -24.96 15.00
N SER A 65 18.23 -23.91 14.58
CA SER A 65 19.35 -23.37 15.34
C SER A 65 18.84 -22.44 16.44
N LYS A 66 19.06 -22.83 17.70
CA LYS A 66 18.74 -22.09 18.94
C LYS A 66 19.47 -20.74 19.10
N ALA A 67 20.12 -20.23 18.06
CA ALA A 67 20.80 -18.95 18.06
C ALA A 67 19.94 -17.92 17.32
N VAL A 68 18.96 -17.34 18.01
CA VAL A 68 18.24 -16.16 17.52
C VAL A 68 19.23 -14.99 17.57
N VAL A 69 19.87 -14.69 16.44
CA VAL A 69 20.61 -13.42 16.31
C VAL A 69 19.55 -12.32 16.27
N LYS A 70 19.41 -11.60 17.40
CA LYS A 70 18.57 -10.40 17.48
C LYS A 70 19.21 -9.30 16.63
N PHE A 71 18.91 -9.28 15.34
CA PHE A 71 19.15 -8.08 14.54
C PHE A 71 18.14 -7.03 14.98
N LYS A 72 18.63 -6.00 15.67
CA LYS A 72 17.81 -4.83 16.00
C LYS A 72 17.50 -4.14 14.67
N PRO A 73 16.22 -4.05 14.25
CA PRO A 73 15.89 -3.35 13.01
C PRO A 73 16.38 -1.90 13.09
N PRO A 74 16.80 -1.27 11.98
CA PRO A 74 17.10 0.15 11.96
C PRO A 74 15.80 0.89 12.34
N SER A 75 15.78 1.31 13.59
CA SER A 75 14.60 1.78 14.30
C SER A 75 14.22 3.16 13.81
N ALA A 76 13.02 3.33 13.26
CA ALA A 76 12.28 4.59 13.30
C ALA A 76 10.97 4.27 14.05
N THR A 77 11.08 3.97 15.35
CA THR A 77 9.93 3.56 16.14
C THR A 77 9.14 4.81 16.53
N VAL A 78 8.12 5.15 15.74
CA VAL A 78 7.09 6.09 16.17
C VAL A 78 6.04 5.28 16.89
N LYS A 79 5.97 5.40 18.22
CA LYS A 79 4.84 4.90 19.00
C LYS A 79 3.66 5.82 18.78
N ILE A 80 2.53 5.26 18.40
CA ILE A 80 1.24 5.97 18.30
C ILE A 80 0.40 5.52 19.50
N GLU A 81 -0.15 6.48 20.25
CA GLU A 81 -0.99 6.19 21.42
C GLU A 81 -2.41 5.78 20.99
N GLU A 82 -3.06 4.92 21.80
CA GLU A 82 -4.33 4.24 21.53
C GLU A 82 -5.51 5.21 21.29
N GLU A 83 -5.49 6.40 21.90
CA GLU A 83 -6.53 7.43 21.73
C GLU A 83 -6.49 8.12 20.34
N GLU A 84 -5.48 7.84 19.51
CA GLU A 84 -5.26 8.47 18.21
C GLU A 84 -5.56 7.54 17.02
N LEU A 85 -6.32 6.47 17.25
CA LEU A 85 -6.67 5.45 16.26
C LEU A 85 -7.34 6.06 15.02
N GLY A 86 -6.59 6.04 13.92
CA GLY A 86 -7.13 6.17 12.58
C GLY A 86 -7.14 4.82 11.89
N HIS A 87 -8.22 4.49 11.17
CA HIS A 87 -8.31 3.24 10.39
C HIS A 87 -7.80 3.39 8.96
N CYS A 88 -7.44 4.61 8.57
CA CYS A 88 -7.11 4.94 7.21
C CYS A 88 -5.90 5.88 7.19
N TRP A 89 -4.87 5.51 6.42
CA TRP A 89 -3.60 6.21 6.33
C TRP A 89 -3.15 6.27 4.88
N ALA A 90 -2.42 7.32 4.53
CA ALA A 90 -1.75 7.47 3.25
C ALA A 90 -0.46 8.27 3.43
N ILE A 91 0.52 8.05 2.56
CA ILE A 91 1.70 8.91 2.50
C ILE A 91 1.67 9.73 1.24
N LEU A 92 1.89 11.03 1.41
CA LEU A 92 2.13 11.93 0.31
C LEU A 92 3.62 12.30 0.30
N GLY A 93 4.31 11.90 -0.78
CA GLY A 93 5.66 12.38 -1.06
C GLY A 93 5.61 13.83 -1.54
N LEU A 94 6.48 14.70 -1.01
CA LEU A 94 6.65 16.07 -1.51
C LEU A 94 7.60 16.14 -2.70
N GLU A 95 7.38 17.17 -3.54
CA GLU A 95 8.09 17.47 -4.79
C GLU A 95 9.63 17.64 -4.65
N ASP A 96 10.14 17.86 -3.45
CA ASP A 96 11.57 18.16 -3.22
C ASP A 96 12.40 16.98 -2.69
N ASN A 97 11.86 15.76 -2.66
CA ASN A 97 12.56 14.52 -2.21
C ASN A 97 13.17 14.55 -0.79
N LYS A 98 12.95 15.63 0.00
CA LYS A 98 13.61 15.84 1.30
C LYS A 98 12.72 15.59 2.51
N LYS A 99 11.40 15.64 2.33
CA LYS A 99 10.42 15.43 3.40
C LYS A 99 9.27 14.58 2.89
N LYS A 100 8.86 13.60 3.67
CA LYS A 100 7.68 12.80 3.39
C LYS A 100 6.70 12.96 4.52
N THR A 101 5.45 13.18 4.17
CA THR A 101 4.41 13.47 5.15
C THR A 101 3.42 12.31 5.14
N ILE A 102 3.25 11.68 6.29
CA ILE A 102 2.19 10.71 6.53
C ILE A 102 0.93 11.48 6.84
N TYR A 103 -0.17 11.04 6.27
CA TYR A 103 -1.51 11.50 6.56
C TYR A 103 -2.32 10.35 7.14
N ARG A 104 -3.15 10.68 8.12
CA ARG A 104 -4.09 9.75 8.73
C ARG A 104 -5.40 10.45 9.02
N ILE A 105 -6.50 9.71 9.00
CA ILE A 105 -7.76 10.20 9.55
C ILE A 105 -7.90 9.59 10.93
N CYS A 106 -7.77 10.41 11.97
CA CYS A 106 -8.14 10.08 13.35
C CYS A 106 -9.63 10.33 13.54
N PHE A 107 -10.28 9.59 14.41
CA PHE A 107 -11.68 9.84 14.74
C PHE A 107 -11.75 10.48 16.12
N GLU A 108 -12.18 11.73 16.18
CA GLU A 108 -12.46 12.42 17.44
C GLU A 108 -13.89 12.09 17.87
N ASP A 109 -14.07 11.87 19.18
CA ASP A 109 -15.35 11.68 19.87
C ASP A 109 -16.29 10.64 19.24
N GLN A 110 -16.36 9.45 19.85
CA GLN A 110 -17.41 8.49 19.52
C GLN A 110 -18.73 8.95 20.14
N MET A 111 -19.59 9.59 19.35
CA MET A 111 -20.98 9.81 19.74
C MET A 111 -21.79 8.57 19.39
N PHE A 112 -22.13 7.79 20.42
CA PHE A 112 -23.11 6.72 20.31
C PHE A 112 -24.51 7.32 20.25
N GLN A 113 -25.10 7.35 19.06
CA GLN A 113 -26.52 7.66 18.91
C GLN A 113 -27.29 6.35 18.85
N LEU A 114 -27.91 5.96 19.96
CA LEU A 114 -28.87 4.88 20.00
C LEU A 114 -30.16 5.37 19.32
N THR A 115 -30.50 4.84 18.16
CA THR A 115 -31.89 4.88 17.67
C THR A 115 -32.63 3.65 18.20
N GLU A 116 -33.98 3.68 18.19
CA GLU A 116 -34.82 2.61 18.77
C GLU A 116 -34.48 1.20 18.21
N ASP A 117 -33.85 1.13 17.02
CA ASP A 117 -33.54 -0.13 16.34
C ASP A 117 -32.04 -0.38 16.04
N LYS A 118 -31.14 0.63 16.13
CA LYS A 118 -29.70 0.46 15.87
C LYS A 118 -28.84 1.49 16.63
N ALA A 119 -27.71 1.06 17.19
CA ALA A 119 -26.67 1.98 17.62
C ALA A 119 -25.90 2.50 16.40
N VAL A 120 -25.93 3.81 16.18
CA VAL A 120 -25.14 4.48 15.13
C VAL A 120 -24.01 5.23 15.81
N VAL A 121 -22.77 4.82 15.57
CA VAL A 121 -21.59 5.55 16.01
C VAL A 121 -21.32 6.65 14.99
N LYS A 122 -21.36 7.90 15.44
CA LYS A 122 -20.93 9.07 14.66
C LYS A 122 -19.62 9.56 15.23
N SER A 123 -18.63 9.69 14.36
CA SER A 123 -17.34 10.29 14.72
C SER A 123 -16.94 11.32 13.68
N VAL A 124 -16.33 12.40 14.15
CA VAL A 124 -15.76 13.42 13.26
C VAL A 124 -14.36 12.95 12.89
N GLY A 125 -14.15 12.72 11.60
CA GLY A 125 -12.81 12.42 11.09
C GLY A 125 -11.95 13.69 11.15
N ARG A 126 -10.77 13.61 11.74
CA ARG A 126 -9.76 14.66 11.72
C ARG A 126 -8.53 14.18 10.97
N LEU A 127 -8.09 14.96 9.98
CA LEU A 127 -6.84 14.66 9.30
C LEU A 127 -5.69 15.04 10.22
N SER A 128 -4.77 14.12 10.44
CA SER A 128 -3.51 14.39 11.13
C SER A 128 -2.36 14.12 10.17
N ARG A 129 -1.31 14.93 10.27
CA ARG A 129 -0.09 14.75 9.49
C ARG A 129 1.14 14.59 10.36
N ALA A 130 2.12 13.89 9.84
CA ALA A 130 3.41 13.66 10.49
C ALA A 130 4.52 13.70 9.44
N ASP A 131 5.56 14.50 9.68
CA ASP A 131 6.76 14.48 8.84
C ASP A 131 7.65 13.29 9.22
N VAL A 132 7.86 12.37 8.29
CA VAL A 132 8.85 11.31 8.41
C VAL A 132 10.22 11.93 8.14
N LEU A 133 10.92 12.30 9.20
CA LEU A 133 12.31 12.71 9.10
C LEU A 133 13.17 11.44 8.94
N THR A 134 13.77 11.28 7.75
CA THR A 134 14.65 10.15 7.43
C THR A 134 15.94 10.11 8.27
N SER A 135 16.25 11.16 9.03
CA SER A 135 17.53 11.32 9.73
C SER A 135 17.48 11.31 11.26
N ASP A 136 16.30 11.30 11.90
CA ASP A 136 16.20 11.21 13.37
C ASP A 136 15.37 9.99 13.81
N PRO A 137 16.00 8.81 13.96
CA PRO A 137 15.34 7.59 14.43
C PRO A 137 14.83 7.65 15.88
N THR A 138 15.18 8.71 16.63
CA THR A 138 14.77 8.93 18.02
C THR A 138 13.78 10.08 18.20
N GLY A 139 13.56 10.87 17.14
CA GLY A 139 12.65 11.99 17.16
C GLY A 139 11.22 11.48 17.35
N LYS A 140 10.58 11.85 18.46
CA LYS A 140 9.12 11.75 18.56
C LYS A 140 8.55 12.46 17.34
N THR A 141 7.95 11.71 16.44
CA THR A 141 7.25 12.29 15.32
C THR A 141 6.02 12.98 15.89
N MET A 142 6.05 14.31 15.91
CA MET A 142 4.95 15.11 16.40
C MET A 142 3.85 15.08 15.35
N TRP A 143 2.74 14.42 15.68
CA TRP A 143 1.53 14.53 14.88
C TRP A 143 0.99 15.95 14.99
N GLU A 144 0.78 16.56 13.85
CA GLU A 144 0.09 17.82 13.72
C GLU A 144 -1.34 17.53 13.28
N SER A 145 -2.28 17.91 14.12
CA SER A 145 -3.70 17.71 13.84
C SER A 145 -4.21 18.89 12.99
N LEU A 146 -4.71 18.56 11.79
CA LEU A 146 -5.21 19.52 10.81
C LEU A 146 -6.72 19.78 11.02
N ASP A 147 -7.32 20.49 10.06
CA ASP A 147 -8.75 20.77 10.05
C ASP A 147 -9.59 19.49 10.04
N SER A 148 -10.59 19.48 10.93
CA SER A 148 -11.58 18.43 11.00
C SER A 148 -12.42 18.38 9.72
N MET A 149 -12.79 17.17 9.32
CA MET A 149 -13.72 16.99 8.21
C MET A 149 -15.07 17.60 8.59
N PRO A 150 -15.72 18.31 7.67
CA PRO A 150 -17.03 18.92 7.94
C PRO A 150 -18.15 17.87 8.10
N ASN A 151 -17.89 16.60 7.78
CA ASN A 151 -18.87 15.52 7.78
C ASN A 151 -18.46 14.37 8.72
N TYR A 152 -19.47 13.66 9.23
CA TYR A 152 -19.27 12.47 10.04
C TYR A 152 -18.91 11.28 9.17
N LEU A 153 -17.85 10.59 9.57
CA LEU A 153 -17.43 9.34 8.95
C LEU A 153 -17.81 8.16 9.84
N SER A 154 -18.16 7.05 9.19
CA SER A 154 -18.17 5.71 9.76
C SER A 154 -16.75 5.28 10.07
N TYR A 155 -16.54 4.78 11.28
CA TYR A 155 -15.24 4.40 11.85
C TYR A 155 -14.41 3.42 11.01
N LEU A 156 -15.04 2.64 10.11
CA LEU A 156 -14.42 1.43 9.55
C LEU A 156 -14.07 1.46 8.06
N ASN A 157 -14.35 2.52 7.30
CA ASN A 157 -14.53 2.31 5.86
C ASN A 157 -14.19 3.50 4.95
N ALA A 158 -13.11 4.23 5.18
CA ALA A 158 -12.63 5.26 4.25
C ALA A 158 -11.36 4.83 3.51
N HIS A 159 -11.23 5.22 2.24
CA HIS A 159 -9.95 5.13 1.53
C HIS A 159 -9.31 6.52 1.48
N ILE A 160 -8.04 6.61 1.85
CA ILE A 160 -7.25 7.82 1.69
C ILE A 160 -6.35 7.66 0.47
N VAL A 161 -6.49 8.56 -0.48
CA VAL A 161 -5.72 8.56 -1.73
C VAL A 161 -4.98 9.89 -1.88
N PRO A 162 -3.64 9.91 -1.81
CA PRO A 162 -2.85 11.10 -2.05
C PRO A 162 -2.71 11.35 -3.55
N LEU A 163 -2.92 12.58 -4.02
CA LEU A 163 -2.71 12.98 -5.41
C LEU A 163 -2.26 14.44 -5.47
N SER A 164 -1.04 14.66 -5.97
CA SER A 164 -0.40 15.98 -6.05
C SER A 164 -0.37 16.70 -4.68
N ASP A 165 -0.90 17.91 -4.56
CA ASP A 165 -0.96 18.69 -3.31
C ASP A 165 -2.22 18.43 -2.47
N LYS A 166 -3.01 17.42 -2.84
CA LYS A 166 -4.28 17.10 -2.18
C LYS A 166 -4.31 15.70 -1.61
N VAL A 167 -5.11 15.54 -0.56
CA VAL A 167 -5.44 14.24 0.03
C VAL A 167 -6.93 14.00 -0.18
N TYR A 168 -7.27 12.90 -0.84
CA TYR A 168 -8.65 12.52 -1.11
C TYR A 168 -9.11 11.50 -0.09
N CYS A 169 -10.28 11.72 0.49
CA CYS A 169 -10.99 10.78 1.36
C CYS A 169 -12.23 10.28 0.62
N LEU A 170 -12.33 8.97 0.43
CA LEU A 170 -13.41 8.32 -0.31
C LEU A 170 -14.19 7.38 0.61
N GLY A 171 -15.51 7.45 0.54
CA GLY A 171 -16.41 6.61 1.31
C GLY A 171 -16.45 6.97 2.80
N GLY A 172 -16.57 5.95 3.65
CA GLY A 172 -16.76 6.12 5.08
C GLY A 172 -18.13 6.67 5.44
N LEU A 173 -19.14 6.51 4.59
CA LEU A 173 -20.51 6.91 4.92
C LEU A 173 -21.20 5.80 5.74
N THR A 174 -21.98 6.19 6.75
CA THR A 174 -22.93 5.27 7.39
C THR A 174 -24.22 5.23 6.58
N GLU A 175 -24.97 4.11 6.63
CA GLU A 175 -26.29 3.97 5.97
C GLU A 175 -27.24 5.14 6.29
N VAL A 176 -27.09 5.75 7.47
CA VAL A 176 -27.95 6.82 8.00
C VAL A 176 -27.58 8.21 7.46
N ASN A 177 -26.36 8.40 6.96
CA ASN A 177 -25.84 9.72 6.55
C ASN A 177 -25.66 9.86 5.03
N HIS A 178 -26.07 8.87 4.23
CA HIS A 178 -25.91 8.94 2.77
C HIS A 178 -26.48 10.20 2.14
N ASP A 179 -27.62 10.68 2.63
CA ASP A 179 -28.30 11.84 2.05
C ASP A 179 -27.73 13.17 2.57
N GLN A 180 -26.83 13.16 3.56
CA GLN A 180 -26.36 14.35 4.27
C GLN A 180 -24.85 14.57 4.20
N SER A 181 -24.10 13.65 3.61
CA SER A 181 -22.64 13.75 3.54
C SER A 181 -22.13 13.32 2.17
N PRO A 182 -21.22 14.09 1.56
CA PRO A 182 -20.64 13.76 0.26
C PRO A 182 -19.87 12.44 0.36
N TRP A 183 -19.94 11.62 -0.68
CA TRP A 183 -19.21 10.35 -0.68
C TRP A 183 -17.69 10.54 -0.80
N ALA A 184 -17.24 11.63 -1.41
CA ALA A 184 -15.83 11.94 -1.53
C ALA A 184 -15.52 13.40 -1.15
N MET A 185 -14.36 13.58 -0.53
CA MET A 185 -13.84 14.87 -0.12
C MET A 185 -12.36 14.97 -0.47
N SER A 186 -11.87 16.19 -0.65
CA SER A 186 -10.44 16.45 -0.80
C SER A 186 -9.99 17.51 0.19
N TYR A 187 -8.83 17.31 0.79
CA TYR A 187 -8.15 18.31 1.60
C TYR A 187 -7.05 18.95 0.75
N ASP A 188 -7.18 20.25 0.50
CA ASP A 188 -6.18 21.04 -0.21
C ASP A 188 -5.17 21.59 0.78
N ARG A 189 -3.91 21.17 0.66
CA ARG A 189 -2.85 21.57 1.61
C ARG A 189 -2.45 23.03 1.52
N ARG A 190 -2.64 23.65 0.35
CA ARG A 190 -2.26 25.06 0.15
C ARG A 190 -3.31 25.99 0.72
N LEU A 191 -4.57 25.57 0.64
CA LEU A 191 -5.70 26.28 1.21
C LEU A 191 -6.00 25.88 2.66
N GLU A 192 -5.37 24.79 3.11
CA GLU A 192 -5.60 24.14 4.40
C GLU A 192 -7.08 23.82 4.65
N ALA A 193 -7.84 23.51 3.60
CA ALA A 193 -9.29 23.41 3.67
C ALA A 193 -9.82 22.15 2.99
N TRP A 194 -10.95 21.64 3.51
CA TRP A 194 -11.72 20.57 2.89
C TRP A 194 -12.67 21.08 1.81
N GLN A 195 -12.79 20.31 0.74
CA GLN A 195 -13.72 20.53 -0.35
C GLN A 195 -14.51 19.25 -0.63
N CYS A 196 -15.84 19.37 -0.71
CA CYS A 196 -16.71 18.29 -1.16
C CYS A 196 -16.53 18.04 -2.66
N LEU A 197 -16.47 16.78 -3.06
CA LEU A 197 -16.42 16.38 -4.46
C LEU A 197 -17.81 15.96 -4.94
N PRO A 198 -18.08 16.01 -6.26
CA PRO A 198 -19.28 15.38 -6.79
C PRO A 198 -19.26 13.88 -6.51
N ASP A 199 -20.44 13.30 -6.33
CA ASP A 199 -20.55 11.85 -6.16
C ASP A 199 -20.22 11.12 -7.47
N PRO A 200 -19.62 9.91 -7.38
CA PRO A 200 -19.39 9.09 -8.55
C PRO A 200 -20.71 8.61 -9.17
N PRO A 201 -20.75 8.34 -10.50
CA PRO A 201 -21.92 7.82 -11.20
C PRO A 201 -22.53 6.59 -10.53
N ARG A 202 -21.69 5.73 -9.95
CA ARG A 202 -22.12 4.62 -9.12
C ARG A 202 -21.41 4.57 -7.78
N LEU A 203 -22.22 4.44 -6.75
CA LEU A 203 -21.76 4.20 -5.40
C LEU A 203 -21.61 2.69 -5.13
N PRO A 204 -20.72 2.31 -4.20
CA PRO A 204 -20.68 0.95 -3.66
C PRO A 204 -22.04 0.56 -3.06
N LYS A 205 -22.43 -0.71 -3.23
CA LYS A 205 -23.70 -1.20 -2.63
C LYS A 205 -23.61 -1.13 -1.12
N GLY A 206 -24.54 -0.42 -0.49
CA GLY A 206 -24.56 -0.20 0.96
C GLY A 206 -23.64 0.91 1.44
N GLY A 207 -23.01 1.67 0.54
CA GLY A 207 -22.17 2.83 0.91
C GLY A 207 -20.79 2.52 1.50
N LEU A 208 -20.62 1.29 1.94
CA LEU A 208 -19.38 0.79 2.51
C LEU A 208 -18.35 0.61 1.39
N VAL A 209 -17.10 0.97 1.69
CA VAL A 209 -15.95 0.71 0.79
C VAL A 209 -15.53 -0.76 0.78
N ASP A 210 -16.16 -1.59 1.62
CA ASP A 210 -15.97 -3.04 1.61
C ASP A 210 -16.20 -3.60 0.20
N GLY A 211 -15.11 -4.03 -0.44
CA GLY A 211 -15.18 -4.56 -1.80
C GLY A 211 -14.80 -3.60 -2.93
N ILE A 212 -14.27 -2.41 -2.62
CA ILE A 212 -13.69 -1.51 -3.63
C ILE A 212 -12.17 -1.57 -3.63
N PHE A 213 -11.57 -1.05 -4.70
CA PHE A 213 -10.19 -0.59 -4.67
C PHE A 213 -10.10 0.89 -4.99
N SER A 214 -9.05 1.56 -4.50
CA SER A 214 -8.73 2.90 -4.97
C SER A 214 -7.25 3.22 -4.94
N THR A 215 -6.82 4.07 -5.87
CA THR A 215 -5.44 4.57 -5.96
C THR A 215 -5.39 5.86 -6.76
N SER A 216 -4.27 6.56 -6.72
CA SER A 216 -3.98 7.68 -7.61
C SER A 216 -3.21 7.18 -8.82
N ALA A 217 -3.54 7.70 -10.01
CA ALA A 217 -2.87 7.33 -11.24
C ALA A 217 -2.57 8.58 -12.09
N THR A 218 -1.57 8.43 -12.95
CA THR A 218 -1.19 9.42 -13.95
C THR A 218 -1.38 8.78 -15.32
N LEU A 219 -2.47 9.11 -16.00
CA LEU A 219 -2.83 8.49 -17.27
C LEU A 219 -2.19 9.24 -18.44
N GLY A 220 -1.44 8.50 -19.25
CA GLY A 220 -0.95 8.97 -20.54
C GLY A 220 -2.08 8.96 -21.57
N ILE A 221 -2.43 10.11 -22.13
CA ILE A 221 -3.47 10.19 -23.18
C ILE A 221 -2.91 9.54 -24.45
N GLY A 222 -3.61 8.52 -24.95
CA GLY A 222 -3.38 7.99 -26.28
C GLY A 222 -3.66 9.09 -27.32
N SER A 223 -2.60 9.60 -27.95
CA SER A 223 -2.58 10.29 -29.24
C SER A 223 -3.90 10.94 -29.66
N THR A 224 -4.15 12.18 -29.21
CA THR A 224 -4.52 13.34 -30.04
C THR A 224 -4.91 14.52 -29.15
N SER A 225 -4.13 15.60 -29.20
CA SER A 225 -4.44 16.98 -28.78
C SER A 225 -4.15 17.48 -27.35
N SER A 226 -3.93 16.64 -26.33
CA SER A 226 -3.42 17.10 -25.02
C SER A 226 -2.08 16.46 -24.69
N THR A 227 -1.04 17.28 -24.52
CA THR A 227 0.35 16.86 -24.31
C THR A 227 0.69 16.57 -22.84
N ALA A 228 -0.22 16.88 -21.90
CA ALA A 228 0.01 16.68 -20.49
C ALA A 228 -0.65 15.39 -19.98
N PRO A 229 0.04 14.57 -19.16
CA PRO A 229 -0.59 13.45 -18.51
C PRO A 229 -1.68 13.95 -17.55
N ARG A 230 -2.78 13.18 -17.44
CA ARG A 230 -3.90 13.56 -16.56
C ARG A 230 -3.78 12.84 -15.23
N LEU A 231 -3.90 13.62 -14.15
CA LEU A 231 -3.94 13.12 -12.79
C LEU A 231 -5.36 12.72 -12.43
N CYS A 232 -5.55 11.50 -11.95
CA CYS A 232 -6.86 11.00 -11.58
C CYS A 232 -6.82 10.12 -10.33
N ILE A 233 -7.94 10.06 -9.65
CA ILE A 233 -8.25 9.02 -8.67
C ILE A 233 -8.98 7.90 -9.39
N VAL A 234 -8.50 6.68 -9.22
CA VAL A 234 -9.13 5.48 -9.78
C VAL A 234 -9.86 4.75 -8.67
N VAL A 235 -11.12 4.43 -8.90
CA VAL A 235 -11.96 3.67 -7.96
C VAL A 235 -12.56 2.47 -8.70
N GLY A 236 -12.22 1.27 -8.27
CA GLY A 236 -12.78 0.04 -8.82
C GLY A 236 -13.88 -0.54 -7.96
N LEU A 237 -14.90 -1.07 -8.62
CA LEU A 237 -15.96 -1.88 -8.02
C LEU A 237 -15.95 -3.27 -8.69
N PRO A 238 -14.98 -4.14 -8.37
CA PRO A 238 -14.78 -5.41 -9.07
C PRO A 238 -16.03 -6.29 -9.13
N GLN A 239 -16.80 -6.34 -8.03
CA GLN A 239 -18.03 -7.15 -7.96
C GLN A 239 -19.14 -6.63 -8.90
N GLN A 240 -19.10 -5.36 -9.27
CA GLN A 240 -20.02 -4.75 -10.21
C GLN A 240 -19.47 -4.73 -11.63
N GLY A 241 -18.21 -5.13 -11.83
CA GLY A 241 -17.53 -5.11 -13.11
C GLY A 241 -17.25 -3.69 -13.63
N LEU A 242 -16.94 -2.75 -12.73
CA LEU A 242 -16.78 -1.33 -13.07
C LEU A 242 -15.50 -0.74 -12.50
N ILE A 243 -14.99 0.27 -13.20
CA ILE A 243 -13.94 1.17 -12.74
C ILE A 243 -14.35 2.61 -13.06
N GLN A 244 -14.07 3.52 -12.14
CA GLN A 244 -14.45 4.92 -12.23
C GLN A 244 -13.22 5.80 -12.03
N PHE A 245 -13.13 6.86 -12.81
CA PHE A 245 -12.02 7.82 -12.80
C PHE A 245 -12.54 9.18 -12.39
N TYR A 246 -11.98 9.75 -11.32
CA TYR A 246 -12.15 11.16 -11.01
C TYR A 246 -10.96 11.93 -11.54
N TYR A 247 -11.19 12.80 -12.53
CA TYR A 247 -10.15 13.64 -13.11
C TYR A 247 -10.01 14.93 -12.30
N ALA A 248 -8.84 15.12 -11.69
CA ALA A 248 -8.62 16.24 -10.76
C ALA A 248 -8.62 17.62 -11.44
N ASP A 249 -8.35 17.68 -12.74
CA ASP A 249 -8.31 18.90 -13.54
C ASP A 249 -9.72 19.41 -13.92
N THR A 250 -10.63 18.51 -14.30
CA THR A 250 -12.01 18.85 -14.67
C THR A 250 -12.99 18.73 -13.50
N GLY A 251 -12.63 17.97 -12.47
CA GLY A 251 -13.51 17.64 -11.35
C GLY A 251 -14.63 16.68 -11.74
N GLU A 252 -14.46 15.91 -12.81
CA GLU A 252 -15.48 15.03 -13.37
C GLU A 252 -15.18 13.56 -13.13
N TRP A 253 -16.25 12.77 -13.00
CA TRP A 253 -16.19 11.32 -12.94
C TRP A 253 -16.50 10.69 -14.31
N VAL A 254 -15.73 9.67 -14.68
CA VAL A 254 -15.97 8.84 -15.86
C VAL A 254 -16.06 7.38 -15.43
N GLU A 255 -17.10 6.68 -15.85
CA GLU A 255 -17.30 5.25 -15.61
C GLU A 255 -16.85 4.43 -16.84
N GLU A 256 -16.17 3.32 -16.58
CA GLU A 256 -15.80 2.33 -17.58
C GLU A 256 -16.04 0.90 -17.10
N GLU A 257 -16.17 -0.01 -18.07
CA GLU A 257 -16.24 -1.44 -17.80
C GLU A 257 -14.90 -1.98 -17.28
N PHE A 258 -14.95 -2.82 -16.25
CA PHE A 258 -13.82 -3.51 -15.66
C PHE A 258 -14.11 -5.00 -15.56
N ARG A 259 -13.36 -5.82 -16.30
CA ARG A 259 -13.48 -7.27 -16.26
C ARG A 259 -12.34 -7.88 -15.47
N CYS A 260 -12.68 -8.60 -14.41
CA CYS A 260 -11.69 -9.39 -13.68
C CYS A 260 -11.15 -10.50 -14.58
N CYS A 261 -9.84 -10.74 -14.50
CA CYS A 261 -9.21 -11.89 -15.12
C CYS A 261 -9.69 -13.20 -14.46
N ARG A 262 -9.72 -14.31 -15.20
CA ARG A 262 -10.12 -15.64 -14.70
C ARG A 262 -9.32 -16.13 -13.48
N PHE A 263 -8.12 -15.59 -13.28
CA PHE A 263 -7.24 -15.94 -12.16
C PHE A 263 -7.61 -15.21 -10.85
N PHE A 264 -8.43 -14.16 -10.91
CA PHE A 264 -8.74 -13.33 -9.75
C PHE A 264 -10.25 -13.28 -9.53
N HIS A 265 -10.69 -13.65 -8.33
CA HIS A 265 -12.05 -13.39 -7.93
C HIS A 265 -12.20 -11.88 -7.65
N PRO A 266 -13.36 -11.24 -7.92
CA PRO A 266 -13.56 -9.81 -7.63
C PRO A 266 -13.19 -9.38 -6.20
N LYS A 267 -13.42 -10.26 -5.22
CA LYS A 267 -13.04 -10.04 -3.81
C LYS A 267 -11.53 -10.05 -3.54
N ASP A 268 -10.72 -10.53 -4.48
CA ASP A 268 -9.26 -10.54 -4.37
C ASP A 268 -8.63 -9.21 -4.76
N LEU A 269 -9.38 -8.36 -5.46
CA LEU A 269 -8.90 -7.11 -6.04
C LEU A 269 -9.33 -5.88 -5.24
N CYS A 270 -9.63 -6.05 -3.95
CA CYS A 270 -10.00 -4.95 -3.04
C CYS A 270 -8.74 -4.28 -2.45
N GLY A 271 -8.89 -3.08 -1.89
CA GLY A 271 -7.80 -2.37 -1.19
C GLY A 271 -7.04 -1.39 -2.10
N LYS A 272 -5.72 -1.32 -1.94
CA LYS A 272 -4.85 -0.30 -2.58
C LYS A 272 -3.95 -0.91 -3.66
N PRO A 273 -4.33 -0.87 -4.95
CA PRO A 273 -3.40 -1.20 -6.02
C PRO A 273 -2.29 -0.15 -6.13
N VAL A 274 -1.18 -0.60 -6.68
CA VAL A 274 -0.08 0.28 -7.05
C VAL A 274 -0.25 0.69 -8.51
N ALA A 275 -0.42 1.98 -8.78
CA ALA A 275 -0.42 2.49 -10.14
C ALA A 275 1.01 2.77 -10.60
N VAL A 276 1.41 2.20 -11.74
CA VAL A 276 2.68 2.46 -12.41
C VAL A 276 2.40 2.78 -13.87
N GLY A 277 2.54 4.05 -14.25
CA GLY A 277 2.09 4.53 -15.55
C GLY A 277 0.60 4.26 -15.74
N ASN A 278 0.24 3.54 -16.81
CA ASN A 278 -1.15 3.17 -17.11
C ASN A 278 -1.57 1.83 -16.48
N THR A 279 -0.71 1.16 -15.72
CA THR A 279 -0.99 -0.19 -15.19
C THR A 279 -1.26 -0.16 -13.69
N LEU A 280 -2.33 -0.80 -13.26
CA LEU A 280 -2.62 -1.07 -11.85
C LEU A 280 -2.08 -2.44 -11.47
N TYR A 281 -1.35 -2.54 -10.37
CA TYR A 281 -0.79 -3.79 -9.88
C TYR A 281 -1.38 -4.21 -8.53
N TRP A 282 -1.68 -5.50 -8.41
CA TRP A 282 -2.09 -6.16 -7.16
C TRP A 282 -1.21 -7.38 -6.92
N TYR A 283 -0.90 -7.63 -5.65
CA TYR A 283 -0.46 -8.93 -5.21
C TYR A 283 -1.61 -9.65 -4.50
N VAL A 284 -1.96 -10.85 -4.95
CA VAL A 284 -3.06 -11.64 -4.39
C VAL A 284 -2.49 -12.86 -3.69
N VAL A 285 -2.57 -12.85 -2.35
CA VAL A 285 -2.00 -13.91 -1.49
C VAL A 285 -2.58 -15.28 -1.80
N GLY A 286 -3.92 -15.38 -1.87
CA GLY A 286 -4.61 -16.67 -2.06
C GLY A 286 -4.20 -17.42 -3.34
N THR A 287 -3.80 -16.69 -4.38
CA THR A 287 -3.31 -17.28 -5.63
C THR A 287 -1.79 -17.19 -5.78
N LYS A 288 -1.09 -16.44 -4.92
CA LYS A 288 0.35 -16.11 -5.03
C LYS A 288 0.72 -15.50 -6.38
N LEU A 289 -0.15 -14.63 -6.88
CA LEU A 289 -0.01 -14.01 -8.19
C LEU A 289 0.12 -12.50 -8.07
N LEU A 290 1.00 -11.94 -8.88
CA LEU A 290 1.01 -10.54 -9.26
C LEU A 290 0.07 -10.38 -10.46
N GLY A 291 -0.96 -9.54 -10.31
CA GLY A 291 -1.83 -9.12 -11.41
C GLY A 291 -1.53 -7.68 -11.79
N GLY A 292 -1.37 -7.39 -13.08
CA GLY A 292 -1.28 -6.04 -13.63
C GLY A 292 -2.40 -5.78 -14.63
N TYR A 293 -3.21 -4.74 -14.45
CA TYR A 293 -4.26 -4.35 -15.39
C TYR A 293 -3.90 -3.02 -16.05
N ASP A 294 -3.72 -3.03 -17.36
CA ASP A 294 -3.47 -1.82 -18.13
C ASP A 294 -4.79 -1.09 -18.40
N LEU A 295 -4.90 0.14 -17.88
CA LEU A 295 -6.10 0.96 -17.94
C LEU A 295 -6.42 1.43 -19.37
N GLN A 296 -5.42 1.50 -20.25
CA GLN A 296 -5.57 1.96 -21.62
C GLN A 296 -5.92 0.81 -22.57
N THR A 297 -5.14 -0.27 -22.55
CA THR A 297 -5.36 -1.42 -23.43
C THR A 297 -6.42 -2.37 -22.89
N LYS A 298 -6.79 -2.23 -21.61
CA LYS A 298 -7.75 -3.10 -20.90
C LYS A 298 -7.31 -4.56 -20.87
N THR A 299 -5.99 -4.79 -20.87
CA THR A 299 -5.39 -6.12 -20.86
C THR A 299 -4.82 -6.45 -19.49
N TRP A 300 -4.94 -7.72 -19.12
CA TRP A 300 -4.32 -8.25 -17.91
C TRP A 300 -2.92 -8.78 -18.20
N SER A 301 -2.05 -8.62 -17.22
CA SER A 301 -0.77 -9.28 -17.10
C SER A 301 -0.71 -10.04 -15.79
N VAL A 302 -0.12 -11.23 -15.80
CA VAL A 302 -0.09 -12.11 -14.61
C VAL A 302 1.27 -12.78 -14.49
N GLY A 303 1.83 -12.75 -13.29
CA GLY A 303 3.08 -13.42 -12.94
C GLY A 303 2.99 -14.08 -11.57
N HIS A 304 3.77 -15.13 -11.36
CA HIS A 304 3.80 -15.83 -10.07
C HIS A 304 4.85 -15.21 -9.14
N ILE A 305 4.46 -14.94 -7.89
CA ILE A 305 5.36 -14.51 -6.82
C ILE A 305 5.01 -15.33 -5.60
N ALA A 306 5.91 -16.25 -5.22
CA ALA A 306 5.75 -16.98 -3.98
C ALA A 306 6.25 -16.13 -2.81
N ILE A 307 5.42 -15.95 -1.79
CA ILE A 307 5.87 -15.58 -0.45
C ILE A 307 5.85 -16.82 0.44
N HIS A 308 6.73 -16.87 1.43
CA HIS A 308 6.73 -17.89 2.48
C HIS A 308 5.82 -17.48 3.64
N ASP A 309 5.52 -18.45 4.51
CA ASP A 309 4.65 -18.29 5.67
C ASP A 309 3.28 -17.66 5.34
N ASP A 310 2.75 -17.93 4.14
CA ASP A 310 1.46 -17.39 3.69
C ASP A 310 0.24 -18.10 4.29
N TRP A 311 0.49 -19.12 5.11
CA TRP A 311 -0.51 -20.03 5.66
C TRP A 311 -1.38 -19.35 6.72
N ASP A 312 -0.99 -18.17 7.20
CA ASP A 312 -1.76 -17.38 8.17
C ASP A 312 -2.67 -16.34 7.51
N TYR A 313 -2.49 -16.05 6.21
CA TYR A 313 -3.43 -15.25 5.42
C TYR A 313 -4.64 -16.07 4.96
N VAL A 314 -5.14 -16.97 5.82
CA VAL A 314 -6.34 -17.74 5.54
C VAL A 314 -7.55 -16.82 5.67
N LYS A 315 -8.27 -16.63 4.55
CA LYS A 315 -9.60 -16.02 4.58
C LYS A 315 -10.50 -16.88 5.47
N ASP A 316 -11.10 -16.29 6.50
CA ASP A 316 -12.31 -16.86 7.08
C ASP A 316 -13.54 -16.35 6.30
N ASP A 317 -14.73 -16.84 6.65
CA ASP A 317 -15.98 -16.44 5.99
C ASP A 317 -16.27 -14.92 6.11
N ASN A 318 -15.57 -14.21 7.01
CA ASN A 318 -15.67 -12.77 7.22
C ASN A 318 -14.55 -11.97 6.54
N GLY A 319 -13.59 -12.62 5.85
CA GLY A 319 -12.48 -11.97 5.15
C GLY A 319 -11.11 -12.40 5.64
N TYR A 320 -10.07 -11.64 5.29
CA TYR A 320 -8.74 -11.84 5.88
C TYR A 320 -8.74 -11.24 7.29
N LYS A 321 -8.22 -11.98 8.28
CA LYS A 321 -8.07 -11.47 9.66
C LYS A 321 -7.00 -10.37 9.78
N ASP A 322 -5.98 -10.44 8.94
CA ASP A 322 -4.93 -9.44 8.83
C ASP A 322 -4.96 -8.81 7.43
N PRO A 323 -4.61 -7.52 7.28
CA PRO A 323 -4.57 -6.88 5.97
C PRO A 323 -3.56 -7.60 5.06
N PRO A 324 -3.84 -7.69 3.75
CA PRO A 324 -2.97 -8.39 2.81
C PRO A 324 -1.61 -7.70 2.72
N PRO A 325 -0.55 -8.40 2.28
CA PRO A 325 0.75 -7.81 1.95
C PRO A 325 0.61 -6.54 1.11
N SER A 326 1.29 -5.45 1.49
CA SER A 326 1.29 -4.23 0.68
C SER A 326 2.36 -4.31 -0.40
N LEU A 327 1.92 -4.06 -1.62
CA LEU A 327 2.79 -3.88 -2.78
C LEU A 327 3.18 -2.40 -2.87
N ALA A 328 4.41 -2.12 -3.28
CA ALA A 328 4.90 -0.78 -3.53
C ALA A 328 5.81 -0.73 -4.76
N HIS A 329 5.69 0.34 -5.55
CA HIS A 329 6.61 0.60 -6.67
C HIS A 329 7.83 1.37 -6.19
N ILE A 330 9.02 0.89 -6.56
CA ILE A 330 10.30 1.50 -6.18
C ILE A 330 10.84 2.38 -7.32
N GLY A 331 10.31 2.25 -8.53
CA GLY A 331 10.77 2.95 -9.73
C GLY A 331 11.20 1.99 -10.84
N GLY A 332 11.06 2.42 -12.09
CA GLY A 332 11.34 1.57 -13.25
C GLY A 332 10.46 0.31 -13.25
N ASP A 333 11.09 -0.85 -13.35
CA ASP A 333 10.45 -2.17 -13.34
C ASP A 333 10.51 -2.87 -11.97
N MET A 334 10.78 -2.11 -10.89
CA MET A 334 11.12 -2.64 -9.57
C MET A 334 10.01 -2.39 -8.55
N PHE A 335 9.75 -3.40 -7.72
CA PHE A 335 8.70 -3.39 -6.70
C PHE A 335 9.24 -3.95 -5.36
N CYS A 336 8.67 -3.52 -4.23
CA CYS A 336 8.79 -4.27 -2.95
C CYS A 336 7.40 -4.79 -2.54
N LEU A 337 7.39 -6.00 -2.03
CA LEU A 337 6.26 -6.59 -1.33
C LEU A 337 6.58 -6.63 0.17
N LEU A 338 5.66 -6.14 0.99
CA LEU A 338 5.81 -5.98 2.43
C LEU A 338 4.74 -6.81 3.15
N TRP A 339 5.13 -7.61 4.15
CA TRP A 339 4.17 -8.38 4.93
C TRP A 339 4.70 -8.77 6.31
N VAL A 340 3.82 -9.28 7.16
CA VAL A 340 4.17 -9.84 8.47
C VAL A 340 3.78 -11.31 8.47
N SER A 341 4.68 -12.18 8.91
CA SER A 341 4.33 -13.56 9.23
C SER A 341 4.46 -13.82 10.73
N PRO A 342 3.45 -14.42 11.38
CA PRO A 342 3.60 -14.86 12.76
C PRO A 342 4.50 -16.09 12.80
N GLN A 343 5.36 -16.21 13.80
CA GLN A 343 6.14 -17.43 13.97
C GLN A 343 5.25 -18.51 14.59
N VAL A 344 5.26 -19.71 13.99
CA VAL A 344 4.61 -20.91 14.54
C VAL A 344 4.94 -21.04 16.03
N PRO A 345 3.96 -21.34 16.91
CA PRO A 345 4.13 -21.26 18.35
C PRO A 345 5.11 -22.32 18.85
N ILE A 346 6.40 -21.98 18.89
CA ILE A 346 7.42 -22.71 19.64
C ILE A 346 7.40 -22.17 21.07
N GLN A 347 6.28 -22.45 21.78
CA GLN A 347 6.01 -22.43 23.22
C GLN A 347 6.57 -21.36 24.18
N ILE A 348 7.43 -20.42 23.78
CA ILE A 348 8.16 -19.57 24.75
C ILE A 348 8.19 -18.08 24.35
N MET A 349 8.03 -17.70 23.07
CA MET A 349 7.96 -16.29 22.67
C MET A 349 7.09 -16.08 21.44
N ASP A 350 6.12 -15.18 21.55
CA ASP A 350 5.37 -14.62 20.41
C ASP A 350 6.30 -13.68 19.65
N ILE A 351 6.89 -14.20 18.58
CA ILE A 351 7.78 -13.47 17.69
C ILE A 351 7.08 -13.40 16.34
N SER A 352 6.98 -12.21 15.76
CA SER A 352 6.55 -12.05 14.38
C SER A 352 7.76 -11.69 13.51
N ARG A 353 7.65 -11.89 12.20
CA ARG A 353 8.66 -11.52 11.21
C ARG A 353 8.06 -10.46 10.31
N ILE A 354 8.77 -9.35 10.12
CA ILE A 354 8.43 -8.37 9.09
C ILE A 354 9.34 -8.62 7.90
N HIS A 355 8.77 -8.67 6.70
CA HIS A 355 9.48 -8.94 5.45
C HIS A 355 9.41 -7.74 4.49
N CYS A 356 10.51 -7.49 3.75
CA CYS A 356 10.48 -6.76 2.48
C CYS A 356 11.17 -7.60 1.41
N MET A 357 10.42 -7.94 0.37
CA MET A 357 10.91 -8.62 -0.82
C MET A 357 11.01 -7.62 -1.96
N LYS A 358 12.23 -7.35 -2.43
CA LYS A 358 12.49 -6.57 -3.64
C LYS A 358 12.49 -7.53 -4.84
N PHE A 359 11.72 -7.19 -5.87
CA PHE A 359 11.68 -7.96 -7.10
C PHE A 359 11.54 -7.04 -8.32
N ARG A 360 11.88 -7.60 -9.48
CA ARG A 360 11.74 -6.96 -10.79
C ARG A 360 10.62 -7.63 -11.56
N VAL A 361 9.79 -6.85 -12.25
CA VAL A 361 8.75 -7.35 -13.15
C VAL A 361 9.15 -7.10 -14.59
N THR A 362 9.28 -8.16 -15.38
CA THR A 362 9.59 -8.06 -16.80
C THR A 362 8.53 -8.78 -17.64
N ALA A 363 8.35 -8.35 -18.89
CA ALA A 363 7.53 -9.09 -19.83
C ALA A 363 8.17 -10.48 -20.05
N ALA A 364 7.39 -11.55 -19.88
CA ALA A 364 7.92 -12.88 -20.13
C ALA A 364 8.21 -13.03 -21.63
N ALA A 365 9.28 -13.76 -21.97
CA ALA A 365 9.60 -14.07 -23.36
C ALA A 365 8.51 -15.00 -23.94
N THR A 366 7.52 -14.42 -24.61
CA THR A 366 6.43 -15.18 -25.23
C THR A 366 6.85 -15.62 -26.63
N ASN A 367 7.26 -16.87 -26.77
CA ASN A 367 7.33 -17.55 -28.08
C ASN A 367 5.95 -18.03 -28.57
N GLY A 368 4.85 -17.57 -27.96
CA GLY A 368 3.49 -18.03 -28.24
C GLY A 368 2.43 -16.94 -28.03
N CYS A 369 1.25 -17.17 -28.62
CA CYS A 369 0.09 -16.27 -28.52
C CYS A 369 -0.34 -16.14 -27.04
N PRO A 370 -0.61 -14.92 -26.53
CA PRO A 370 -1.10 -14.75 -25.16
C PRO A 370 -2.40 -15.54 -24.96
N ASP A 371 -2.43 -16.35 -23.92
CA ASP A 371 -3.57 -17.19 -23.57
C ASP A 371 -4.75 -16.27 -23.21
N GLU A 372 -5.79 -16.24 -24.07
CA GLU A 372 -6.99 -15.41 -23.89
C GLU A 372 -6.72 -13.91 -23.73
N GLY A 373 -5.61 -13.40 -24.26
CA GLY A 373 -5.24 -11.98 -24.14
C GLY A 373 -4.65 -11.59 -22.78
N ILE A 374 -4.28 -12.56 -21.94
CA ILE A 374 -3.52 -12.35 -20.71
C ILE A 374 -2.02 -12.41 -21.02
N ILE A 375 -1.28 -11.38 -20.63
CA ILE A 375 0.15 -11.24 -20.89
C ILE A 375 0.93 -11.85 -19.72
N PRO A 376 1.70 -12.93 -19.92
CA PRO A 376 2.54 -13.45 -18.85
C PRO A 376 3.65 -12.45 -18.52
N VAL A 377 3.89 -12.25 -17.22
CA VAL A 377 5.02 -11.47 -16.71
C VAL A 377 5.88 -12.34 -15.80
N GLU A 378 7.19 -12.13 -15.86
CA GLU A 378 8.15 -12.76 -14.98
C GLU A 378 8.49 -11.80 -13.83
N ALA A 379 8.32 -12.27 -12.60
CA ALA A 379 8.73 -11.56 -11.41
C ALA A 379 10.00 -12.21 -10.83
N THR A 380 11.15 -11.56 -11.02
CA THR A 380 12.44 -12.04 -10.53
C THR A 380 12.72 -11.46 -9.15
N ILE A 381 12.77 -12.31 -8.13
CA ILE A 381 13.14 -11.91 -6.77
C ILE A 381 14.63 -11.54 -6.76
N LEU A 382 14.94 -10.34 -6.25
CA LEU A 382 16.31 -9.83 -6.19
C LEU A 382 16.88 -9.92 -4.78
N SER A 383 16.04 -9.64 -3.79
CA SER A 383 16.39 -9.78 -2.36
C SER A 383 15.14 -9.95 -1.52
N CYS A 384 15.26 -10.68 -0.42
CA CYS A 384 14.24 -10.74 0.62
C CYS A 384 14.92 -10.50 1.97
N GLN A 385 14.56 -9.41 2.63
CA GLN A 385 15.03 -9.07 3.96
C GLN A 385 13.92 -9.33 4.97
N TYR A 386 14.28 -9.75 6.17
CA TYR A 386 13.32 -9.87 7.26
C TYR A 386 13.94 -9.51 8.62
N TYR A 387 13.10 -9.05 9.53
CA TYR A 387 13.47 -8.78 10.92
C TYR A 387 12.54 -9.49 11.88
N PHE A 388 13.10 -10.00 12.97
CA PHE A 388 12.33 -10.49 14.09
C PHE A 388 11.87 -9.32 14.96
N ILE A 389 10.59 -9.29 15.25
CA ILE A 389 9.97 -8.32 16.14
C ILE A 389 9.49 -9.02 17.40
N SER A 390 10.04 -8.60 18.53
CA SER A 390 9.67 -9.10 19.85
C SER A 390 8.49 -8.31 20.41
N GLY A 391 7.59 -8.99 21.13
CA GLY A 391 6.53 -8.33 21.89
C GLY A 391 5.12 -8.78 21.55
N GLY A 392 4.95 -10.00 21.04
CA GLY A 392 3.62 -10.52 20.72
C GLY A 392 3.41 -10.82 19.24
N SER A 393 2.26 -11.44 18.95
CA SER A 393 1.67 -11.41 17.61
C SER A 393 1.49 -9.96 17.22
N LYS A 394 2.02 -9.57 16.06
CA LYS A 394 1.83 -8.23 15.52
C LYS A 394 0.97 -8.33 14.28
N THR A 395 -0.07 -7.53 14.24
CA THR A 395 -0.94 -7.42 13.07
C THR A 395 -0.28 -6.46 12.10
N TYR A 396 -0.10 -6.91 10.86
CA TYR A 396 0.29 -6.00 9.78
C TYR A 396 -0.76 -4.90 9.65
N CYS A 397 -0.38 -3.67 9.34
CA CYS A 397 -1.35 -2.61 9.06
C CYS A 397 -1.24 -2.16 7.61
N ASP A 398 -0.05 -1.73 7.20
CA ASP A 398 0.23 -1.28 5.83
C ASP A 398 1.76 -1.22 5.61
N GLY A 399 2.16 -0.96 4.37
CA GLY A 399 3.55 -0.81 3.98
C GLY A 399 3.69 0.14 2.80
N LEU A 400 4.87 0.75 2.69
CA LEU A 400 5.15 1.75 1.67
C LEU A 400 6.64 1.84 1.36
N VAL A 401 6.97 2.49 0.25
CA VAL A 401 8.34 2.78 -0.15
C VAL A 401 8.53 4.28 -0.32
N VAL A 402 9.70 4.73 0.11
CA VAL A 402 10.14 6.12 0.14
C VAL A 402 11.40 6.28 -0.69
#